data_AF-A0A940AZA8-F1
#
_entry.id   AF-A0A940AZA8-F1
#
_cell.length_a   1.000
_cell.length_b   1.000
_cell.length_c   1.000
_cell.angle_alpha   90.00
_cell.angle_beta   90.00
_cell.angle_gamma   90.00
#
_symmetry.space_group_name_H-M   'P 1'
#
loop_
_entity.id
_entity.type
_entity.pdbx_description
1 polymer ?
#
loop_
_entity_poly.entity_id
_entity_poly.type
_entity_poly.pdbx_seq_one_letter_code
_entity_poly.pdbx_strand_id
1 'polypeptide(L)'
;MTQIKFASLTPEQTRFIRTYSPENRHFTSKEEMDTIADRLCLATLSKIELQALRNSVVKDYNDFCGDDRDARWYRSEAMMSITAVIDHYIYS
;
A
#
# COMPACT_ATOMS: atom_id res chain seq x y z
N MET A 1 -5.10 -23.64 15.16
CA MET A 1 -4.59 -22.73 14.12
C MET A 1 -5.43 -21.48 14.14
N THR A 2 -4.97 -20.43 14.82
CA THR A 2 -5.68 -19.16 14.90
C THR A 2 -5.39 -18.43 13.60
N GLN A 3 -6.35 -18.48 12.68
CA GLN A 3 -6.34 -17.67 11.48
C GLN A 3 -6.40 -16.22 11.96
N ILE A 4 -5.24 -15.55 11.96
CA ILE A 4 -5.19 -14.10 12.14
C ILE A 4 -6.12 -13.55 11.08
N LYS A 5 -7.29 -13.05 11.49
CA LYS A 5 -8.13 -12.25 10.62
C LYS A 5 -7.27 -11.05 10.26
N PHE A 6 -6.60 -11.08 9.11
CA PHE A 6 -6.11 -9.88 8.49
C PHE A 6 -7.26 -8.88 8.56
N ALA A 7 -7.00 -7.65 9.01
CA ALA A 7 -7.86 -6.52 8.68
C ALA A 7 -8.03 -6.60 7.16
N SER A 8 -9.15 -7.18 6.74
CA SER A 8 -9.34 -7.58 5.36
C SER A 8 -9.57 -6.26 4.68
N LEU A 9 -8.59 -5.83 3.88
CA LEU A 9 -8.74 -4.64 3.06
C LEU A 9 -10.13 -4.68 2.44
N THR A 10 -10.86 -3.58 2.56
CA THR A 10 -12.15 -3.52 1.89
C THR A 10 -11.90 -3.69 0.38
N PRO A 11 -12.86 -4.21 -0.39
CA PRO A 11 -12.71 -4.32 -1.84
C PRO A 11 -12.32 -2.99 -2.50
N GLU A 12 -12.74 -1.87 -1.92
CA GLU A 12 -12.37 -0.53 -2.36
C GLU A 12 -10.90 -0.19 -2.09
N GLN A 13 -10.38 -0.51 -0.90
CA GLN A 13 -8.97 -0.33 -0.57
C GLN A 13 -8.07 -1.21 -1.44
N THR A 14 -8.45 -2.47 -1.64
CA THR A 14 -7.74 -3.38 -2.56
C THR A 14 -7.75 -2.83 -3.99
N ARG A 15 -8.89 -2.33 -4.46
CA ARG A 15 -8.98 -1.71 -5.79
C ARG A 15 -8.07 -0.49 -5.88
N PHE A 16 -8.12 0.39 -4.89
CA PHE A 16 -7.27 1.58 -4.82
C PHE A 16 -5.79 1.21 -4.92
N ILE A 17 -5.28 0.30 -4.10
CA ILE A 17 -3.88 -0.14 -4.14
C ILE A 17 -3.49 -0.65 -5.54
N ARG A 18 -4.38 -1.41 -6.20
CA ARG A 18 -4.11 -2.01 -7.51
C ARG A 18 -4.21 -1.03 -8.67
N THR A 19 -4.94 0.06 -8.54
CA THR A 19 -5.10 1.08 -9.57
C THR A 19 -4.34 2.37 -9.28
N TYR A 20 -3.77 2.49 -8.08
CA TYR A 20 -3.01 3.66 -7.68
C TYR A 20 -1.84 3.86 -8.64
N SER A 21 -1.72 5.09 -9.11
CA SER A 21 -0.63 5.54 -9.93
C SER A 21 -0.21 6.90 -9.41
N PRO A 22 1.03 7.05 -8.91
CA PRO A 22 1.49 8.34 -8.41
C PRO A 22 1.57 9.34 -9.58
N GLU A 23 1.15 10.58 -9.34
CA GLU A 23 1.24 11.65 -10.34
C GLU A 23 2.71 12.01 -10.59
N ASN A 24 3.52 11.97 -9.52
CA ASN A 24 4.96 12.18 -9.58
C ASN A 24 5.70 10.85 -9.41
N ARG A 25 6.38 10.41 -10.48
CA ARG A 25 7.12 9.13 -10.55
C ARG A 25 8.34 9.03 -9.63
N HIS A 26 8.60 10.01 -8.78
CA HIS A 26 9.80 10.07 -7.94
C HIS A 26 9.53 10.47 -6.49
N PHE A 27 8.38 11.08 -6.17
CA PHE A 27 8.04 11.50 -4.82
C PHE A 27 6.53 11.58 -4.62
N THR A 28 6.05 10.98 -3.53
CA THR A 28 4.70 11.21 -3.03
C THR A 28 4.65 12.62 -2.44
N SER A 29 3.91 13.54 -3.07
CA SER A 29 3.63 14.87 -2.51
C SER A 29 2.84 14.73 -1.20
N LYS A 30 2.81 15.78 -0.36
CA LYS A 30 2.02 15.74 0.89
C LYS A 30 0.54 15.43 0.62
N GLU A 31 -0.02 15.99 -0.45
CA GLU A 31 -1.41 15.74 -0.85
C GLU A 31 -1.65 14.27 -1.26
N GLU A 32 -0.70 13.65 -1.96
CA GLU A 32 -0.76 12.21 -2.27
C GLU A 32 -0.61 11.36 -1.01
N MET A 33 0.23 11.76 -0.04
CA MET A 33 0.37 11.06 1.24
C MET A 33 -0.95 11.08 2.02
N ASP A 34 -1.57 12.25 2.13
CA ASP A 34 -2.86 12.44 2.81
C ASP A 34 -3.96 11.62 2.09
N THR A 35 -3.97 11.62 0.76
CA THR A 35 -4.92 10.83 -0.04
C THR A 35 -4.77 9.33 0.18
N ILE A 36 -3.54 8.80 0.19
CA ILE A 36 -3.26 7.39 0.48
C ILE A 36 -3.70 7.07 1.90
N ALA A 37 -3.35 7.93 2.87
CA ALA A 37 -3.66 7.71 4.28
C ALA A 37 -5.18 7.65 4.54
N ASP A 38 -5.94 8.56 3.94
CA ASP A 38 -7.39 8.62 4.06
C ASP A 38 -8.06 7.43 3.35
N ARG A 39 -7.64 7.11 2.12
CA ARG A 39 -8.20 5.97 1.35
C ARG A 39 -7.95 4.63 2.03
N LEU A 40 -6.83 4.48 2.72
CA LEU A 40 -6.49 3.27 3.45
C LEU A 40 -6.90 3.32 4.93
N CYS A 41 -7.51 4.42 5.37
CA CYS A 41 -7.92 4.65 6.76
C CYS A 41 -6.77 4.44 7.77
N LEU A 42 -5.53 4.81 7.41
CA LEU A 42 -4.33 4.45 8.18
C LEU A 42 -4.34 4.95 9.64
N ALA A 43 -4.90 6.14 9.87
CA ALA A 43 -5.04 6.72 11.21
C ALA A 43 -5.93 5.90 12.16
N THR A 44 -6.76 5.00 11.62
CA THR A 44 -7.68 4.15 12.40
C THR A 44 -7.08 2.80 12.76
N LEU A 45 -5.90 2.48 12.21
CA LEU A 45 -5.25 1.18 12.37
C LEU A 45 -4.23 1.21 13.50
N SER A 46 -4.11 0.10 14.23
CA SER A 46 -3.01 -0.14 15.16
C SER A 46 -1.69 -0.40 14.43
N LYS A 47 -0.56 -0.27 15.14
CA LYS A 47 0.78 -0.55 14.56
C LYS A 47 0.90 -1.96 13.98
N ILE A 48 0.26 -2.95 14.61
CA ILE A 48 0.25 -4.34 14.13
C ILE A 48 -0.55 -4.45 12.83
N GLU A 49 -1.69 -3.77 12.74
CA GLU A 49 -2.52 -3.75 11.52
C GLU A 49 -1.82 -3.01 10.37
N LEU A 50 -1.12 -1.91 10.67
CA LEU A 50 -0.30 -1.19 9.70
C LEU A 50 0.83 -2.07 9.15
N GLN A 51 1.52 -2.83 10.00
CA GLN A 51 2.54 -3.79 9.58
C GLN A 51 1.97 -4.92 8.72
N ALA A 52 0.79 -5.45 9.09
CA ALA A 52 0.11 -6.46 8.30
C ALA A 52 -0.31 -5.94 6.93
N LEU A 53 -0.85 -4.71 6.88
CA LEU A 53 -1.23 -4.02 5.65
C LEU A 53 -0.02 -3.82 4.74
N ARG A 54 1.09 -3.28 5.27
CA ARG A 54 2.36 -3.11 4.54
C ARG A 54 2.80 -4.41 3.88
N ASN A 55 2.81 -5.50 4.63
CA ASN A 55 3.21 -6.80 4.12
C ASN A 55 2.26 -7.32 3.04
N SER A 56 0.95 -7.07 3.19
CA SER A 56 -0.05 -7.42 2.17
C SER A 56 0.16 -6.65 0.87
N VAL A 57 0.48 -5.36 0.92
CA VAL A 57 0.76 -4.54 -0.28
C VAL A 57 1.98 -5.05 -1.02
N VAL A 58 3.07 -5.34 -0.29
CA VAL A 58 4.29 -5.92 -0.88
C VAL A 58 4.03 -7.29 -1.49
N LYS A 59 3.22 -8.13 -0.83
CA LYS A 59 2.85 -9.44 -1.36
C LYS A 59 1.99 -9.33 -2.63
N ASP A 60 0.94 -8.51 -2.61
CA ASP A 60 0.05 -8.29 -3.77
C ASP A 60 0.85 -7.75 -4.97
N TYR A 61 1.82 -6.85 -4.72
CA TYR A 61 2.75 -6.38 -5.74
C TYR A 61 3.59 -7.52 -6.32
N ASN A 62 4.21 -8.35 -5.48
CA ASN A 62 5.05 -9.47 -5.95
C ASN A 62 4.23 -10.53 -6.71
N ASP A 63 3.02 -10.84 -6.24
CA ASP A 63 2.11 -11.78 -6.89
C ASP A 63 1.65 -11.24 -8.25
N PHE A 64 1.38 -9.93 -8.34
CA PHE A 64 0.92 -9.29 -9.58
C PHE A 64 2.04 -9.07 -10.60
N CYS A 65 3.23 -8.69 -10.15
CA CYS A 65 4.34 -8.39 -11.06
C CYS A 65 4.99 -9.63 -11.65
N GLY A 66 4.78 -10.82 -11.08
CA GLY A 66 5.25 -12.10 -11.63
C GLY A 66 6.63 -12.00 -12.31
N ASP A 67 6.71 -12.51 -13.55
CA ASP A 67 7.89 -12.41 -14.42
C ASP A 67 7.85 -11.23 -15.42
N ASP A 68 6.81 -10.38 -15.37
CA ASP A 68 6.64 -9.30 -16.34
C ASP A 68 7.46 -8.06 -15.94
N ARG A 69 8.56 -7.82 -16.66
CA ARG A 69 9.50 -6.71 -16.39
C ARG A 69 8.86 -5.34 -16.60
N ASP A 70 7.92 -5.19 -17.52
CA ASP A 70 7.33 -3.89 -17.86
C ASP A 70 6.24 -3.50 -16.86
N ALA A 71 5.49 -4.47 -16.34
CA ALA A 71 4.59 -4.27 -15.21
C ALA A 71 5.35 -3.88 -13.92
N ARG A 72 6.61 -4.35 -13.80
CA ARG A 72 7.45 -4.17 -12.60
C ARG A 72 7.85 -2.72 -12.38
N TRP A 73 8.24 -1.97 -13.42
CA TRP A 73 8.72 -0.58 -13.23
C TRP A 73 7.59 0.35 -12.74
N TYR A 74 6.47 0.41 -13.47
CA TYR A 74 5.40 1.37 -13.17
C TYR A 74 4.74 1.10 -11.82
N ARG A 75 4.61 -0.18 -11.46
CA ARG A 75 4.05 -0.57 -10.17
C ARG A 75 5.04 -0.48 -9.02
N SER A 76 6.36 -0.51 -9.28
CA SER A 76 7.37 -0.31 -8.23
C SER A 76 7.22 1.06 -7.59
N GLU A 77 7.02 2.12 -8.39
CA GLU A 77 6.77 3.47 -7.88
C GLU A 77 5.49 3.55 -7.04
N ALA A 78 4.38 3.00 -7.56
CA ALA A 78 3.11 2.94 -6.82
C ALA A 78 3.24 2.19 -5.48
N MET A 79 3.92 1.05 -5.49
CA MET A 79 4.17 0.25 -4.29
C MET A 79 5.08 1.00 -3.30
N MET A 80 6.16 1.63 -3.78
CA MET A 80 7.06 2.43 -2.94
C MET A 80 6.32 3.60 -2.29
N SER A 81 5.48 4.32 -3.04
CA SER A 81 4.67 5.41 -2.50
C SER A 81 3.73 4.93 -1.39
N ILE A 82 2.96 3.87 -1.63
CA ILE A 82 2.00 3.36 -0.64
C ILE A 82 2.72 2.82 0.60
N THR A 83 3.80 2.05 0.42
CA THR A 83 4.56 1.48 1.54
C THR A 83 5.29 2.55 2.36
N ALA A 84 5.80 3.61 1.73
CA ALA A 84 6.40 4.75 2.43
C ALA A 84 5.39 5.50 3.31
N VAL A 85 4.15 5.69 2.84
CA VAL A 85 3.09 6.30 3.63
C VAL A 85 2.72 5.40 4.82
N ILE A 86 2.58 4.09 4.61
CA ILE A 86 2.30 3.16 5.71
C ILE A 86 3.45 3.17 6.73
N ASP A 87 4.70 3.17 6.27
CA ASP A 87 5.89 3.23 7.14
C ASP A 87 5.92 4.52 7.96
N HIS A 88 5.52 5.65 7.39
CA HIS A 88 5.38 6.90 8.13
C HIS A 88 4.45 6.78 9.34
N TYR A 89 3.31 6.07 9.20
CA TYR A 89 2.37 5.83 10.29
C TYR A 89 2.82 4.76 11.29
N ILE A 90 3.71 3.84 10.90
CA ILE A 90 4.29 2.85 11.80
C ILE A 90 5.32 3.50 12.74
N TYR A 91 6.17 4.36 12.19
CA TYR A 91 7.37 4.89 12.86
C TYR A 91 7.25 6.31 13.40
N SER A 92 6.19 7.06 13.05
CA SER A 92 5.78 8.25 13.79
C SER A 92 5.10 7.88 15.12
#